data_AF-A0A843JNH2-F1
#
_entry.id   AF-A0A843JNH2-F1
#
_cell.length_a   1.000
_cell.length_b   1.000
_cell.length_c   1.000
_cell.angle_alpha   90.00
_cell.angle_beta   90.00
_cell.angle_gamma   90.00
#
_symmetry.space_group_name_H-M   'P 1'
#
loop_
_entity.id
_entity.type
_entity.pdbx_description
1 polymer ?
#
loop_
_entity_poly.entity_id
_entity_poly.type
_entity_poly.pdbx_seq_one_letter_code
_entity_poly.pdbx_strand_id
1 'polypeptide(L)'
;MWKLESVEEIAKTNFQREIDECDAIDIVFAMDDKLTHSFRKNLYPEYKAQRSLVKRQYQVYPIKDYIVEVIFKELDVEQENGYHLVKVEGAEGDDVIATTMLKLKENYVGSMLIASDHDFLQIEGLREFDLFGKEAKRDLGGEEVSAKDYLIGKILMGDRSDNIQQVFTRCGPKTALKWTKDK
;
A
#
# COMPACT_ATOMS: atom_id res chain seq x y z
N MET A 1 -0.32 22.67 13.05
CA MET A 1 -0.62 21.44 13.81
C MET A 1 -0.48 20.32 12.80
N TRP A 2 0.59 19.55 12.92
CA TRP A 2 1.24 18.85 11.79
C TRP A 2 0.69 17.43 11.62
N LYS A 3 0.51 16.97 10.38
CA LYS A 3 -0.01 15.62 10.05
C LYS A 3 0.81 14.44 10.61
N LEU A 4 2.01 14.69 11.13
CA LEU A 4 2.83 13.66 11.79
C LEU A 4 2.35 13.36 13.22
N GLU A 5 1.77 14.34 13.93
CA GLU A 5 1.03 14.08 15.18
C GLU A 5 -0.09 13.06 14.93
N SER A 6 -0.68 13.09 13.73
CA SER A 6 -1.72 12.15 13.32
C SER A 6 -1.21 10.71 13.16
N VAL A 7 0.02 10.47 12.66
CA VAL A 7 0.55 9.09 12.55
C VAL A 7 0.82 8.50 13.92
N GLU A 8 1.41 9.28 14.82
CA GLU A 8 1.58 8.88 16.22
C GLU A 8 0.24 8.67 16.93
N GLU A 9 -0.74 9.53 16.69
CA GLU A 9 -2.08 9.41 17.26
C GLU A 9 -2.80 8.16 16.76
N ILE A 10 -2.69 7.84 15.46
CA ILE A 10 -3.21 6.61 14.88
C ILE A 10 -2.53 5.40 15.53
N ALA A 11 -1.20 5.43 15.66
CA ALA A 11 -0.44 4.35 16.31
C ALA A 11 -0.86 4.18 17.77
N LYS A 12 -0.89 5.26 18.57
CA LYS A 12 -1.33 5.24 19.97
C LYS A 12 -2.76 4.72 20.13
N THR A 13 -3.67 5.12 19.23
CA THR A 13 -5.08 4.70 19.31
C THR A 13 -5.27 3.22 18.98
N ASN A 14 -4.49 2.66 18.04
CA ASN A 14 -4.70 1.32 17.49
C ASN A 14 -3.70 0.25 17.97
N PHE A 15 -2.57 0.68 18.54
CA PHE A 15 -1.40 -0.15 18.90
C PHE A 15 -0.78 0.26 20.24
N GLN A 16 -1.56 0.84 21.17
CA GLN A 16 -1.04 1.30 22.48
C GLN A 16 -0.24 0.20 23.19
N ARG A 17 -0.73 -1.04 23.15
CA ARG A 17 -0.09 -2.16 23.82
C ARG A 17 1.28 -2.48 23.22
N GLU A 18 1.35 -2.56 21.90
CA GLU A 18 2.60 -2.82 21.18
C GLU A 18 3.60 -1.68 21.39
N ILE A 19 3.11 -0.44 21.45
CA ILE A 19 3.93 0.74 21.77
C ILE A 19 4.51 0.65 23.18
N ASP A 20 3.71 0.23 24.17
CA ASP A 20 4.16 0.06 25.55
C ASP A 20 5.21 -1.06 25.71
N GLU A 21 5.25 -2.02 24.78
CA GLU A 21 6.15 -3.17 24.78
C GLU A 21 7.41 -2.98 23.88
N CYS A 22 7.51 -1.87 23.15
CA CYS A 22 8.61 -1.62 22.21
C CYS A 22 9.56 -0.49 22.68
N ASP A 23 10.83 -0.59 22.31
CA ASP A 23 11.83 0.43 22.64
C ASP A 23 11.75 1.67 21.72
N ALA A 24 11.27 1.48 20.49
CA ALA A 24 11.20 2.51 19.45
C ALA A 24 10.13 2.18 18.39
N ILE A 25 9.71 3.23 17.66
CA ILE A 25 8.81 3.13 16.50
C ILE A 25 9.59 3.58 15.26
N ASP A 26 9.74 2.68 14.29
CA ASP A 26 10.35 3.02 13.01
C ASP A 26 9.28 3.45 12.01
N ILE A 27 9.48 4.61 11.37
CA ILE A 27 8.61 5.10 10.29
C ILE A 27 9.32 4.95 8.96
N VAL A 28 8.75 4.10 8.10
CA VAL A 28 9.32 3.78 6.78
C VAL A 28 8.38 4.27 5.68
N PHE A 29 8.89 5.15 4.83
CA PHE A 29 8.25 5.58 3.59
C PHE A 29 8.74 4.69 2.45
N ALA A 30 7.81 4.21 1.62
CA ALA A 30 8.13 3.53 0.37
C ALA A 30 7.81 4.43 -0.82
N MET A 31 8.68 4.42 -1.83
CA MET A 31 8.50 5.21 -3.04
C MET A 31 8.55 4.33 -4.29
N ASP A 32 7.58 4.51 -5.19
CA ASP A 32 7.65 3.85 -6.50
C ASP A 32 8.88 4.33 -7.27
N ASP A 33 9.52 3.40 -7.95
CA ASP A 33 10.38 3.75 -9.07
C ASP A 33 9.58 4.08 -10.34
N LYS A 34 10.30 4.37 -11.43
CA LYS A 34 9.69 4.63 -12.73
C LYS A 34 9.00 3.38 -13.23
N LEU A 35 7.70 3.52 -13.56
CA LEU A 35 6.87 2.47 -14.15
C LEU A 35 7.39 1.91 -15.49
N THR A 36 8.42 2.50 -16.12
CA THR A 36 8.96 2.04 -17.39
C THR A 36 9.65 0.68 -17.30
N HIS A 37 10.12 0.29 -16.12
CA HIS A 37 10.90 -0.94 -15.91
C HIS A 37 10.27 -1.91 -14.90
N SER A 38 8.99 -1.73 -14.53
CA SER A 38 8.37 -2.64 -13.57
C SER A 38 8.13 -4.04 -14.14
N PHE A 39 8.27 -5.07 -13.31
CA PHE A 39 8.05 -6.46 -13.74
C PHE A 39 6.61 -6.66 -14.25
N ARG A 40 5.64 -5.90 -13.71
CA ARG A 40 4.24 -5.91 -14.17
C ARG A 40 4.12 -5.47 -15.62
N LYS A 41 4.87 -4.44 -16.05
CA LYS A 41 4.91 -4.01 -17.46
C LYS A 41 5.60 -5.03 -18.37
N ASN A 42 6.65 -5.70 -17.89
CA ASN A 42 7.31 -6.74 -18.66
C ASN A 42 6.36 -7.94 -18.90
N LEU A 43 5.54 -8.29 -17.91
CA LEU A 43 4.55 -9.37 -18.01
C LEU A 43 3.30 -8.95 -18.80
N TYR A 44 2.82 -7.73 -18.58
CA TYR A 44 1.59 -7.19 -19.17
C TYR A 44 1.84 -5.75 -19.65
N PRO A 45 2.25 -5.55 -20.92
CA PRO A 45 2.66 -4.24 -21.44
C PRO A 45 1.63 -3.11 -21.29
N GLU A 46 0.35 -3.49 -21.28
CA GLU A 46 -0.79 -2.58 -21.13
C GLU A 46 -1.04 -2.14 -19.68
N TYR A 47 -0.28 -2.66 -18.71
CA TYR A 47 -0.39 -2.32 -17.29
C TYR A 47 -0.24 -0.81 -17.06
N LYS A 48 -1.25 -0.22 -16.40
CA LYS A 48 -1.35 1.22 -16.11
C LYS A 48 -1.24 2.13 -17.33
N ALA A 49 -1.42 1.63 -18.56
CA ALA A 49 -1.25 2.41 -19.79
C ALA A 49 -2.13 3.67 -19.80
N GLN A 50 -3.39 3.58 -19.35
CA GLN A 50 -4.28 4.75 -19.31
C GLN A 50 -3.86 5.84 -18.30
N ARG A 51 -2.99 5.56 -17.32
CA ARG A 51 -2.62 6.58 -16.31
C ARG A 51 -1.88 7.76 -16.94
N SER A 52 -1.18 7.52 -18.05
CA SER A 52 -0.53 8.56 -18.87
C SER A 52 -1.50 9.55 -19.52
N LEU A 53 -2.76 9.14 -19.74
CA LEU A 53 -3.79 9.95 -20.37
C LEU A 53 -4.52 10.86 -19.37
N VAL A 54 -4.37 10.61 -18.07
CA VAL A 54 -5.03 11.37 -17.01
C VAL A 54 -4.31 12.70 -16.80
N LYS A 55 -4.96 13.81 -17.16
CA LYS A 55 -4.47 15.15 -16.82
C LYS A 55 -4.56 15.36 -15.31
N ARG A 56 -3.42 15.58 -14.66
CA ARG A 56 -3.34 15.88 -13.22
C ARG A 56 -3.16 17.38 -13.02
N GLN A 57 -3.75 17.92 -11.95
CA GLN A 57 -3.56 19.32 -11.54
C GLN A 57 -2.13 19.61 -11.07
N TYR A 58 -1.42 18.57 -10.62
CA TYR A 58 -0.06 18.65 -10.08
C TYR A 58 0.85 17.64 -10.78
N GLN A 59 2.14 18.00 -10.88
CA GLN A 59 3.16 17.10 -11.37
C GLN A 59 3.70 16.26 -10.22
N VAL A 60 3.58 14.94 -10.31
CA VAL A 60 4.00 14.02 -9.24
C VAL A 60 5.52 13.94 -9.13
N TYR A 61 6.25 13.99 -10.24
CA TYR A 61 7.71 13.84 -10.24
C TYR A 61 8.43 14.96 -9.47
N PRO A 62 8.15 16.26 -9.70
CA PRO A 62 8.74 17.32 -8.89
C PRO A 62 8.48 17.20 -7.38
N ILE A 63 7.31 16.66 -6.99
CA ILE A 63 7.00 16.42 -5.58
C ILE A 63 7.86 15.28 -5.04
N LYS A 64 8.01 14.18 -5.78
CA LYS A 64 8.90 13.07 -5.40
C LYS A 64 10.36 13.54 -5.29
N ASP A 65 10.83 14.30 -6.25
CA ASP A 65 12.20 14.84 -6.26
C ASP A 65 12.42 15.78 -5.06
N TYR A 66 11.45 16.63 -4.72
CA TYR A 66 11.52 17.48 -3.53
C TYR A 66 11.58 16.67 -2.22
N ILE A 67 10.78 15.60 -2.12
CA ILE A 67 10.83 14.70 -0.95
C ILE A 67 12.22 14.08 -0.83
N VAL A 68 12.79 13.55 -1.92
CA VAL A 68 14.10 12.89 -1.87
C VAL A 68 15.23 13.90 -1.64
N GLU A 69 15.34 14.90 -2.48
CA GLU A 69 16.50 15.80 -2.51
C GLU A 69 16.45 16.84 -1.39
N VAL A 70 15.28 17.38 -1.06
CA VAL A 70 15.18 18.42 -0.03
C VAL A 70 14.87 17.80 1.33
N ILE A 71 13.78 17.04 1.45
CA ILE A 71 13.33 16.55 2.75
C ILE A 71 14.29 15.51 3.33
N PHE A 72 14.65 14.47 2.56
CA PHE A 72 15.50 13.40 3.09
C PHE A 72 17.00 13.73 3.04
N LYS A 73 17.50 14.42 2.01
CA LYS A 73 18.94 14.71 1.89
C LYS A 73 19.36 16.07 2.47
N GLU A 74 18.78 17.18 2.01
CA GLU A 74 19.22 18.51 2.51
C GLU A 74 18.81 18.78 3.95
N LEU A 75 17.61 18.37 4.35
CA LEU A 75 17.10 18.53 5.72
C LEU A 75 17.45 17.33 6.63
N ASP A 76 18.10 16.31 6.09
CA ASP A 76 18.61 15.13 6.82
C ASP A 76 17.60 14.48 7.78
N VAL A 77 16.33 14.40 7.35
CA VAL A 77 15.21 13.90 8.17
C VAL A 77 15.44 12.46 8.66
N GLU A 78 16.26 11.67 7.97
CA GLU A 78 16.64 10.34 8.46
C GLU A 78 17.47 10.40 9.75
N GLN A 79 18.47 11.27 9.84
CA GLN A 79 19.27 11.44 11.07
C GLN A 79 18.52 12.23 12.14
N GLU A 80 17.79 13.28 11.75
CA GLU A 80 17.12 14.19 12.67
C GLU A 80 15.83 13.58 13.29
N ASN A 81 15.12 12.73 12.55
CA ASN A 81 13.83 12.16 12.98
C ASN A 81 13.79 10.63 13.02
N GLY A 82 14.79 9.92 12.48
CA GLY A 82 14.78 8.45 12.40
C GLY A 82 13.80 7.91 11.35
N TYR A 83 13.40 8.72 10.35
CA TYR A 83 12.51 8.26 9.29
C TYR A 83 13.31 7.68 8.14
N HIS A 84 12.83 6.56 7.59
CA HIS A 84 13.51 5.89 6.48
C HIS A 84 12.73 6.08 5.18
N LEU A 85 13.45 6.27 4.06
CA LEU A 85 12.87 6.24 2.72
C LEU A 85 13.48 5.08 1.92
N VAL A 86 12.64 4.14 1.51
CA VAL A 86 13.05 2.99 0.72
C VAL A 86 12.52 3.12 -0.70
N LYS A 87 13.45 3.07 -1.66
CA LYS A 87 13.17 3.03 -3.09
C LYS A 87 14.04 1.94 -3.73
N VAL A 88 13.42 1.03 -4.48
CA VAL A 88 14.11 -0.06 -5.17
C VAL A 88 13.87 0.07 -6.67
N GLU A 89 14.94 0.00 -7.45
CA GLU A 89 14.87 0.10 -8.91
C GLU A 89 13.94 -0.98 -9.50
N GLY A 90 13.02 -0.56 -10.37
CA GLY A 90 12.03 -1.43 -11.00
C GLY A 90 10.91 -1.94 -10.07
N ALA A 91 10.91 -1.60 -8.79
CA ALA A 91 9.85 -1.93 -7.85
C ALA A 91 8.84 -0.78 -7.71
N GLU A 92 7.57 -1.12 -7.51
CA GLU A 92 6.55 -0.16 -7.10
C GLU A 92 6.53 -0.05 -5.57
N GLY A 93 5.95 1.04 -5.04
CA GLY A 93 5.93 1.28 -3.60
C GLY A 93 5.19 0.18 -2.84
N ASP A 94 4.18 -0.44 -3.46
CA ASP A 94 3.46 -1.60 -2.94
C ASP A 94 4.36 -2.82 -2.74
N ASP A 95 5.23 -3.13 -3.71
CA ASP A 95 6.18 -4.23 -3.62
C ASP A 95 7.18 -4.02 -2.47
N VAL A 96 7.66 -2.78 -2.31
CA VAL A 96 8.58 -2.38 -1.24
C VAL A 96 7.89 -2.52 0.13
N ILE A 97 6.67 -2.01 0.28
CA ILE A 97 5.88 -2.10 1.52
C ILE A 97 5.62 -3.55 1.89
N ALA A 98 5.05 -4.34 0.97
CA ALA A 98 4.69 -5.72 1.23
C ALA A 98 5.92 -6.55 1.60
N THR A 99 7.03 -6.38 0.88
CA THR A 99 8.28 -7.09 1.17
C THR A 99 8.86 -6.69 2.52
N THR A 100 8.86 -5.40 2.84
CA THR A 100 9.41 -4.88 4.11
C THR A 100 8.60 -5.42 5.28
N MET A 101 7.28 -5.31 5.23
CA MET A 101 6.40 -5.79 6.30
C MET A 101 6.53 -7.31 6.49
N LEU A 102 6.55 -8.10 5.41
CA LEU A 102 6.63 -9.55 5.51
C LEU A 102 8.00 -10.06 5.97
N LYS A 103 9.09 -9.40 5.58
CA LYS A 103 10.45 -9.82 5.96
C LYS A 103 10.84 -9.37 7.35
N LEU A 104 10.35 -8.22 7.79
CA LEU A 104 10.73 -7.65 9.07
C LEU A 104 9.76 -7.99 10.20
N LYS A 105 8.59 -8.59 9.93
CA LYS A 105 7.57 -8.89 10.95
C LYS A 105 8.08 -9.53 12.24
N GLU A 106 9.09 -10.40 12.17
CA GLU A 106 9.62 -11.11 13.34
C GLU A 106 10.53 -10.22 14.21
N ASN A 107 11.00 -9.08 13.66
CA ASN A 107 11.84 -8.12 14.36
C ASN A 107 11.02 -7.03 15.08
N TYR A 108 9.70 -6.98 14.86
CA TYR A 108 8.82 -5.95 15.41
C TYR A 108 7.69 -6.57 16.22
N VAL A 109 7.32 -5.90 17.31
CA VAL A 109 6.17 -6.30 18.15
C VAL A 109 4.84 -6.07 17.42
N GLY A 110 4.78 -5.06 16.54
CA GLY A 110 3.62 -4.74 15.73
C GLY A 110 3.99 -4.01 14.45
N SER A 111 3.08 -4.03 13.48
CA SER A 111 3.25 -3.35 12.20
C SER A 111 1.95 -2.67 11.78
N MET A 112 2.04 -1.41 11.34
CA MET A 112 0.92 -0.62 10.87
C MET A 112 1.18 -0.11 9.47
N LEU A 113 0.28 -0.42 8.53
CA LEU A 113 0.33 0.13 7.19
C LEU A 113 -0.65 1.30 7.07
N ILE A 114 -0.17 2.45 6.59
CA ILE A 114 -1.03 3.56 6.19
C ILE A 114 -1.06 3.64 4.66
N ALA A 115 -2.21 3.33 4.07
CA ALA A 115 -2.41 3.37 2.64
C ALA A 115 -3.85 3.76 2.30
N SER A 116 -4.05 4.37 1.13
CA SER A 116 -5.38 4.61 0.56
C SER A 116 -5.78 3.54 -0.46
N ASP A 117 -4.82 2.72 -0.88
CA ASP A 117 -5.03 1.61 -1.79
C ASP A 117 -5.25 0.34 -0.97
N HIS A 118 -6.34 -0.36 -1.26
CA HIS A 118 -6.78 -1.54 -0.52
C HIS A 118 -6.20 -2.85 -1.07
N ASP A 119 -5.23 -2.78 -1.99
CA ASP A 119 -4.56 -3.96 -2.52
C ASP A 119 -3.83 -4.75 -1.43
N PHE A 120 -3.34 -4.13 -0.36
CA PHE A 120 -2.63 -4.85 0.72
C PHE A 120 -3.55 -5.77 1.54
N LEU A 121 -4.86 -5.55 1.48
CA LEU A 121 -5.86 -6.43 2.12
C LEU A 121 -5.80 -7.86 1.58
N GLN A 122 -5.19 -8.09 0.41
CA GLN A 122 -4.96 -9.43 -0.14
C GLN A 122 -3.89 -10.23 0.66
N ILE A 123 -3.10 -9.56 1.49
CA ILE A 123 -2.00 -10.17 2.27
C ILE A 123 -2.51 -10.50 3.67
N GLU A 124 -2.25 -11.73 4.11
CA GLU A 124 -2.61 -12.20 5.46
C GLU A 124 -1.69 -11.58 6.51
N GLY A 125 -2.26 -11.22 7.67
CA GLY A 125 -1.52 -10.63 8.79
C GLY A 125 -1.23 -9.13 8.69
N LEU A 126 -1.45 -8.51 7.53
CA LEU A 126 -1.34 -7.05 7.40
C LEU A 126 -2.63 -6.34 7.84
N ARG A 127 -2.44 -5.25 8.60
CA ARG A 127 -3.47 -4.30 9.02
C ARG A 127 -3.21 -2.96 8.34
N GLU A 128 -4.18 -2.51 7.57
CA GLU A 128 -4.13 -1.28 6.77
C GLU A 128 -5.07 -0.24 7.35
N PHE A 129 -4.62 1.01 7.43
CA PHE A 129 -5.36 2.14 7.99
C PHE A 129 -5.34 3.31 7.02
N ASP A 130 -6.42 4.10 7.02
CA ASP A 130 -6.43 5.39 6.35
C ASP A 130 -5.69 6.47 7.18
N LEU A 131 -5.56 7.68 6.61
CA LEU A 131 -4.94 8.83 7.27
C LEU A 131 -5.71 9.35 8.49
N PHE A 132 -6.89 8.80 8.78
CA PHE A 132 -7.70 9.12 9.96
C PHE A 132 -7.68 7.98 10.99
N GLY A 133 -6.90 6.92 10.76
CA GLY A 133 -6.74 5.80 11.65
C GLY A 133 -7.87 4.78 11.62
N LYS A 134 -8.72 4.81 10.59
CA LYS A 134 -9.74 3.77 10.41
C LYS A 134 -9.12 2.56 9.72
N GLU A 135 -9.24 1.41 10.36
CA GLU A 135 -8.81 0.13 9.79
C GLU A 135 -9.66 -0.25 8.57
N ALA A 136 -8.99 -0.60 7.49
CA ALA A 136 -9.61 -1.10 6.27
C ALA A 136 -10.03 -2.57 6.45
N LYS A 137 -11.19 -2.91 5.87
CA LYS A 137 -11.77 -4.26 5.94
C LYS A 137 -11.69 -4.94 4.59
N ARG A 138 -11.41 -6.24 4.61
CA ARG A 138 -11.46 -7.14 3.44
C ARG A 138 -12.91 -7.36 3.00
N ASP A 139 -13.55 -6.34 2.44
CA ASP A 139 -14.91 -6.44 1.92
C ASP A 139 -14.89 -6.93 0.47
N LEU A 140 -15.62 -8.01 0.21
CA LEU A 140 -15.92 -8.46 -1.13
C LEU A 140 -17.42 -8.58 -1.31
N GLY A 141 -18.04 -7.54 -1.86
CA GLY A 141 -19.47 -7.56 -2.19
C GLY A 141 -20.40 -7.36 -1.00
N GLY A 142 -19.95 -6.68 0.05
CA GLY A 142 -20.69 -6.42 1.28
C GLY A 142 -20.46 -7.48 2.37
N GLU A 143 -19.53 -8.41 2.15
CA GLU A 143 -19.14 -9.42 3.13
C GLU A 143 -17.64 -9.33 3.43
N GLU A 144 -17.29 -9.41 4.71
CA GLU A 144 -15.91 -9.50 5.15
C GLU A 144 -15.37 -10.91 4.88
N VAL A 145 -14.25 -11.01 4.16
CA VAL A 145 -13.68 -12.28 3.68
C VAL A 145 -12.23 -12.48 4.11
N SER A 146 -11.73 -13.71 3.96
CA SER A 146 -10.32 -14.02 4.18
C SER A 146 -9.42 -13.29 3.18
N ALA A 147 -8.14 -13.08 3.52
CA ALA A 147 -7.15 -12.48 2.60
C ALA A 147 -7.06 -13.27 1.28
N LYS A 148 -7.13 -14.60 1.36
CA LYS A 148 -7.15 -15.50 0.20
C LYS A 148 -8.37 -15.28 -0.69
N ASP A 149 -9.57 -15.21 -0.11
CA ASP A 149 -10.78 -15.01 -0.90
C ASP A 149 -10.84 -13.56 -1.45
N TYR A 150 -10.29 -12.58 -0.73
CA TYR A 150 -10.11 -11.21 -1.24
C TYR A 150 -9.19 -11.18 -2.47
N LEU A 151 -8.04 -11.86 -2.42
CA LEU A 151 -7.11 -12.03 -3.54
C LEU A 151 -7.79 -12.66 -4.75
N ILE A 152 -8.50 -13.79 -4.55
CA ILE A 152 -9.25 -14.44 -5.62
C ILE A 152 -10.29 -13.47 -6.19
N GLY A 153 -11.00 -12.73 -5.33
CA GLY A 153 -11.94 -11.70 -5.75
C GLY A 153 -11.31 -10.65 -6.67
N LYS A 154 -10.16 -10.08 -6.28
CA LYS A 154 -9.38 -9.13 -7.10
C LYS A 154 -8.97 -9.74 -8.44
N ILE A 155 -8.49 -10.98 -8.46
CA ILE A 155 -8.13 -11.69 -9.71
C ILE A 155 -9.35 -11.79 -10.64
N LEU A 156 -10.50 -12.21 -10.12
CA LEU A 156 -11.71 -12.39 -10.92
C LEU A 156 -12.25 -11.07 -11.48
N MET A 157 -12.29 -10.02 -10.65
CA MET A 157 -12.78 -8.70 -11.03
C MET A 157 -11.80 -7.92 -11.91
N GLY A 158 -10.52 -8.27 -11.88
CA GLY A 158 -9.45 -7.43 -12.42
C GLY A 158 -9.34 -6.09 -11.69
N ASP A 159 -8.63 -5.16 -12.32
CA ASP A 159 -8.47 -3.79 -11.84
C ASP A 159 -8.45 -2.81 -13.02
N ARG A 160 -9.59 -2.15 -13.23
CA ARG A 160 -9.75 -1.21 -14.33
C ARG A 160 -8.80 -0.01 -14.21
N SER A 161 -8.44 0.41 -13.00
CA SER A 161 -7.53 1.55 -12.81
C SER A 161 -6.11 1.23 -13.28
N ASP A 162 -5.76 -0.05 -13.27
CA ASP A 162 -4.48 -0.62 -13.68
C ASP A 162 -4.49 -1.31 -15.04
N ASN A 163 -5.63 -1.24 -15.75
CA ASN A 163 -5.86 -1.84 -17.06
C ASN A 163 -5.88 -3.38 -17.05
N ILE A 164 -6.14 -3.97 -15.88
CA ILE A 164 -6.28 -5.41 -15.68
C ILE A 164 -7.75 -5.76 -15.92
N GLN A 165 -8.02 -6.60 -16.90
CA GLN A 165 -9.38 -6.99 -17.25
C GLN A 165 -9.93 -8.03 -16.27
N GLN A 166 -11.25 -8.00 -16.07
CA GLN A 166 -11.98 -9.08 -15.40
C GLN A 166 -11.83 -10.39 -16.18
N VAL A 167 -11.84 -11.53 -15.48
CA VAL A 167 -11.69 -12.87 -16.08
C VAL A 167 -12.87 -13.21 -16.99
N PHE A 168 -14.09 -12.76 -16.63
CA PHE A 168 -15.28 -12.94 -17.45
C PHE A 168 -16.22 -11.74 -17.33
N THR A 169 -17.11 -11.58 -18.30
CA THR A 169 -17.98 -10.41 -18.39
C THR A 169 -18.88 -10.24 -17.17
N ARG A 170 -19.01 -9.01 -16.67
CA ARG A 170 -19.88 -8.63 -15.54
C ARG A 170 -19.48 -9.31 -14.22
N CYS A 171 -18.18 -9.53 -14.02
CA CYS A 171 -17.63 -10.00 -12.75
C CYS A 171 -17.42 -8.83 -11.78
N GLY A 172 -18.51 -8.36 -11.16
CA GLY A 172 -18.44 -7.40 -10.06
C GLY A 172 -18.24 -8.07 -8.68
N PRO A 173 -18.14 -7.28 -7.60
CA PRO A 173 -17.83 -7.79 -6.25
C PRO A 173 -18.73 -8.92 -5.75
N LYS A 174 -20.05 -8.80 -5.94
CA LYS A 174 -21.01 -9.86 -5.54
C LYS A 174 -20.85 -11.14 -6.35
N THR A 175 -20.55 -11.01 -7.64
CA THR A 175 -20.29 -12.16 -8.51
C THR A 175 -19.00 -12.84 -8.09
N ALA A 176 -17.93 -12.07 -7.90
CA ALA A 176 -16.65 -12.59 -7.44
C ALA A 176 -16.75 -13.33 -6.10
N LEU A 177 -17.47 -12.76 -5.13
CA LEU A 177 -17.76 -13.40 -3.84
C LEU A 177 -18.46 -14.76 -4.00
N LYS A 178 -19.42 -14.87 -4.92
CA LYS A 178 -20.09 -16.15 -5.18
C LYS A 178 -19.08 -17.21 -5.64
N TRP A 179 -18.17 -16.84 -6.54
CA TRP A 179 -17.18 -17.76 -7.08
C TRP A 179 -16.08 -18.13 -6.07
N THR A 180 -15.73 -17.25 -5.13
CA THR A 180 -14.73 -17.59 -4.10
C THR A 180 -15.23 -18.67 -3.11
N LYS A 181 -16.56 -18.83 -3.02
CA LYS A 181 -17.23 -19.83 -2.18
C LYS A 181 -17.55 -21.14 -2.92
N ASP A 182 -17.46 -21.16 -4.25
CA ASP A 182 -17.73 -22.32 -5.10
C ASP A 182 -16.45 -23.19 -5.19
N LYS A 183 -16.13 -23.88 -4.08
CA LYS A 183 -14.92 -24.70 -3.89
C LYS A 183 -15.23 -26.19 -4.04
#